data_AF-A0AAE3C3J8-F1
#
_entry.id   AF-A0AAE3C3J8-F1
#
_cell.length_a   1.000
_cell.length_b   1.000
_cell.length_c   1.000
_cell.angle_alpha   90.00
_cell.angle_beta   90.00
_cell.angle_gamma   90.00
#
_symmetry.space_group_name_H-M   'P 1'
#
loop_
_entity.id
_entity.type
_entity.pdbx_description
1 polymer ?
#
loop_
_entity_poly.entity_id
_entity_poly.type
_entity_poly.pdbx_seq_one_letter_code
_entity_poly.pdbx_strand_id
1 'polypeptide(L)' 'MSELNVHQACGLPPEIAKLYVSLLGEESSEVFACTEKFPEFFVRLNTLKKPKLEVLKRLEERNVKLSPLSWFR' A
#
# COMPACT_ATOMS: atom_id res chain seq x y z
N MET A 1 5.67 20.11 -21.70
CA MET A 1 4.51 19.22 -21.47
C MET A 1 3.95 19.60 -20.11
N SER A 2 2.68 20.02 -20.04
CA SER A 2 2.06 20.54 -18.81
C SER A 2 1.87 19.44 -17.77
N GLU A 3 2.19 19.72 -16.51
CA GLU A 3 2.07 18.82 -15.33
C GLU A 3 0.71 18.10 -15.23
N LEU A 4 -0.35 18.71 -15.76
CA LEU A 4 -1.69 18.12 -15.89
C LEU A 4 -1.76 16.80 -16.68
N ASN A 5 -0.83 16.53 -17.61
CA ASN A 5 -0.83 15.27 -18.36
C ASN A 5 -0.23 14.09 -17.57
N VAL A 6 0.49 14.35 -16.48
CA VAL A 6 1.06 13.29 -15.63
C VAL A 6 -0.04 12.64 -14.78
N HIS A 7 -1.06 13.40 -14.39
CA HIS A 7 -2.14 12.93 -13.50
C HIS A 7 -3.25 12.13 -14.19
N GLN A 8 -3.27 12.07 -15.53
CA GLN A 8 -4.17 11.18 -16.27
C GLN A 8 -3.79 9.70 -16.11
N ALA A 9 -2.56 9.38 -15.69
CA ALA A 9 -2.09 8.01 -15.50
C ALA A 9 -2.80 7.28 -14.33
N CYS A 10 -3.29 8.01 -13.34
CA CYS A 10 -3.80 7.39 -12.10
C CYS A 10 -5.32 7.12 -12.08
N GLY A 11 -6.04 7.41 -13.17
CA GLY A 11 -7.51 7.21 -13.23
C GLY A 11 -8.31 8.01 -12.20
N LEU A 12 -7.70 8.97 -11.51
CA LEU A 12 -8.33 9.82 -10.51
C LEU A 12 -9.11 10.96 -11.18
N PRO A 13 -10.28 11.34 -10.66
CA PRO A 13 -10.96 12.55 -11.10
C PRO A 13 -10.07 13.80 -10.92
N PRO A 14 -10.07 14.76 -11.86
CA PRO A 14 -9.20 15.94 -11.81
C PRO A 14 -9.34 16.77 -10.53
N GLU A 15 -10.53 16.82 -9.94
CA GLU A 15 -10.80 17.55 -8.69
C GLU A 15 -10.05 16.92 -7.51
N ILE A 16 -9.96 15.59 -7.49
CA ILE A 16 -9.25 14.83 -6.46
C ILE A 16 -7.74 15.02 -6.64
N ALA A 17 -7.23 14.93 -7.87
CA ALA A 17 -5.81 15.16 -8.14
C ALA A 17 -5.37 16.57 -7.68
N LYS A 18 -6.17 17.60 -7.98
CA LYS A 18 -5.91 18.98 -7.52
C LYS A 18 -5.90 19.10 -5.99
N LEU A 19 -6.79 18.38 -5.30
CA LEU A 19 -6.82 18.37 -3.84
C LEU A 19 -5.53 17.78 -3.26
N TYR A 20 -5.06 16.64 -3.80
CA TYR A 20 -3.80 16.04 -3.37
C TYR A 20 -2.60 16.97 -3.60
N VAL A 21 -2.51 17.62 -4.76
CA VAL A 21 -1.45 18.62 -5.03
C VAL A 21 -1.54 19.80 -4.06
N SER A 22 -2.74 20.29 -3.77
CA SER A 22 -2.92 21.41 -2.82
C SER A 22 -2.56 21.06 -1.38
N LEU A 23 -2.78 19.81 -0.95
CA LEU A 23 -2.55 19.38 0.43
C LEU A 23 -1.12 18.90 0.66
N LEU A 24 -0.53 18.22 -0.32
CA LEU A 24 0.75 17.52 -0.18
C LEU A 24 1.89 18.16 -1.00
N GLY A 25 1.57 19.10 -1.90
CA GLY A 25 2.57 19.74 -2.76
C GLY A 25 3.33 18.72 -3.60
N GLU A 26 4.66 18.74 -3.49
CA GLU A 26 5.57 17.85 -4.23
C GLU A 26 5.38 16.36 -3.88
N GLU A 27 4.96 16.05 -2.63
CA GLU A 27 4.72 14.67 -2.17
C GLU A 27 3.50 14.01 -2.84
N SER A 28 2.62 14.80 -3.47
CA SER A 28 1.46 14.28 -4.19
C SER A 28 1.86 13.32 -5.32
N SER A 29 3.02 13.55 -5.94
CA SER A 29 3.58 12.70 -7.00
C SER A 29 3.85 11.27 -6.53
N GLU A 30 4.30 11.08 -5.29
CA GLU A 30 4.57 9.77 -4.70
C GLU A 30 3.28 8.99 -4.43
N VAL A 31 2.24 9.68 -3.98
CA VAL A 31 0.91 9.08 -3.75
C VAL A 31 0.36 8.54 -5.06
N PHE A 32 0.40 9.34 -6.13
CA PHE A 32 -0.03 8.94 -7.46
C PHE A 32 0.75 7.72 -7.96
N ALA A 33 2.07 7.71 -7.81
CA ALA A 33 2.90 6.57 -8.18
C ALA A 33 2.63 5.30 -7.36
N CYS A 34 2.20 5.43 -6.09
CA CYS A 34 1.88 4.28 -5.25
C CYS A 34 0.54 3.62 -5.61
N THR A 35 -0.44 4.41 -6.09
CA THR A 35 -1.75 3.87 -6.50
C THR A 35 -1.70 2.95 -7.72
N GLU A 36 -0.63 3.00 -8.50
CA GLU A 36 -0.41 2.12 -9.67
C GLU A 36 0.16 0.74 -9.30
N LYS A 37 0.61 0.56 -8.05
CA LYS A 37 1.16 -0.72 -7.58
C LYS A 37 0.03 -1.68 -7.21
N PHE A 38 0.10 -2.89 -7.74
CA PHE A 38 -0.81 -3.99 -7.39
C PHE A 38 -0.86 -4.20 -5.87
N PRO A 39 -2.02 -4.55 -5.31
CA PRO A 39 -2.15 -4.67 -3.86
C PRO A 39 -1.28 -5.82 -3.35
N GLU A 40 -0.29 -5.46 -2.52
CA GLU A 40 0.29 -6.39 -1.57
C GLU A 40 -0.82 -6.84 -0.62
N PHE A 41 -1.03 -8.15 -0.47
CA PHE A 41 -2.04 -8.67 0.45
C PHE A 41 -1.49 -8.66 1.87
N PHE A 42 -2.16 -7.95 2.77
CA PHE A 42 -1.79 -7.89 4.18
C PHE A 42 -2.70 -8.80 5.03
N VAL A 43 -2.12 -9.47 6.01
CA VAL A 43 -2.85 -10.32 6.96
C VAL A 43 -2.58 -9.89 8.39
N ARG A 44 -3.65 -9.78 9.20
CA ARG A 44 -3.54 -9.62 10.65
C ARG A 44 -3.75 -10.95 11.35
N LEU A 45 -2.75 -11.41 12.08
CA LEU A 45 -2.85 -12.65 12.85
C LEU A 45 -3.71 -12.43 14.10
N ASN A 46 -4.66 -13.34 14.35
CA ASN A 46 -5.44 -13.35 15.58
C ASN A 46 -4.73 -14.15 16.67
N THR A 47 -3.95 -13.44 17.49
CA THR A 47 -3.13 -14.02 18.55
C THR A 47 -3.91 -14.59 19.73
N LEU A 48 -5.16 -14.17 19.93
CA LEU A 48 -6.05 -14.73 20.98
C LEU A 48 -6.46 -16.18 20.68
N LYS A 49 -6.52 -16.55 19.39
CA LYS A 49 -6.86 -17.91 18.97
C LYS A 49 -5.63 -18.79 18.79
N LYS A 50 -4.55 -18.24 18.23
CA LYS A 50 -3.32 -18.99 17.94
C LYS A 50 -2.06 -18.13 18.12
N PRO A 51 -0.99 -18.67 18.74
CA PRO A 51 0.27 -17.96 18.86
C PRO A 51 0.87 -17.62 17.49
N LYS A 52 1.52 -16.45 17.38
CA LYS A 52 2.19 -15.97 16.16
C LYS A 52 3.16 -17.01 15.58
N LEU A 53 4.00 -17.61 16.42
CA LEU A 53 5.00 -18.60 15.99
C LEU A 53 4.38 -19.82 15.31
N GLU A 54 3.25 -20.32 15.83
CA GLU A 54 2.56 -21.46 15.24
C GLU A 54 1.99 -21.12 13.86
N VAL A 55 1.45 -19.91 13.70
CA VAL A 55 0.91 -19.46 12.41
C VAL A 55 2.03 -19.26 11.39
N LEU A 56 3.16 -18.66 11.79
CA LEU A 56 4.31 -18.49 10.91
C LEU A 56 4.85 -19.83 10.41
N LYS A 57 5.01 -20.81 11.32
CA LYS A 57 5.46 -22.16 10.95
C LYS A 57 4.53 -22.82 9.94
N ARG A 58 3.21 -22.75 10.14
CA ARG A 58 2.21 -23.30 9.20
C ARG A 58 2.23 -22.64 7.83
N LEU A 59 2.56 -21.34 7.77
CA LEU A 59 2.64 -20.60 6.52
C LEU A 59 3.93 -20.93 5.76
N GLU A 60 5.04 -21.09 6.50
CA GLU A 60 6.32 -21.57 5.95
C GLU A 60 6.19 -22.98 5.36
N GLU A 61 5.52 -23.90 6.07
CA GLU A 61 5.19 -25.25 5.57
C GLU A 61 4.37 -25.23 4.27
N ARG A 62 3.64 -24.14 4.00
CA ARG A 62 2.83 -23.94 2.79
C ARG A 62 3.52 -23.09 1.73
N ASN A 63 4.81 -22.79 1.89
CA ASN A 63 5.57 -21.90 1.02
C ASN A 63 4.96 -20.49 0.87
N VAL A 64 4.22 -20.02 1.89
CA VAL A 64 3.70 -18.66 1.93
C VAL A 64 4.76 -17.76 2.54
N LYS A 65 5.34 -16.89 1.73
CA LYS A 65 6.30 -15.87 2.19
C LYS A 65 5.54 -14.68 2.76
N LEU A 66 5.72 -14.42 4.06
CA LEU A 66 5.26 -13.19 4.70
C LEU A 66 6.45 -12.33 5.09
N SER A 67 6.36 -11.04 4.83
CA SER A 67 7.28 -10.04 5.36
C SER A 67 6.60 -9.31 6.53
N PRO A 68 7.27 -9.14 7.68
CA PRO A 68 6.72 -8.34 8.76
C PRO A 68 6.60 -6.88 8.33
N LEU A 69 5.47 -6.25 8.68
CA LEU A 69 5.29 -4.81 8.49
C LEU A 69 6.14 -4.06 9.52
N SER A 70 7.08 -3.25 9.05
CA SER A 70 8.06 -2.52 9.88
C SER A 70 7.46 -1.40 10.73
N TRP A 71 6.24 -0.95 10.41
CA TRP A 71 5.58 0.19 11.04
C TRP A 71 4.64 -0.18 12.20
N PHE A 72 4.45 -1.47 12.47
CA PHE A 72 3.62 -1.97 13.58
C PHE A 72 4.56 -2.58 14.65
N ARG A 73 4.95 -1.76 15.64
CA ARG A 73 5.73 -2.21 16.81
C ARG A 73 4.86 -2.92 17.83
#